data_AF-A0A973CU34-F1
#
_entry.id   AF-A0A973CU34-F1
#
_cell.length_a   1.000
_cell.length_b   1.000
_cell.length_c   1.000
_cell.angle_alpha   90.00
_cell.angle_beta   90.00
_cell.angle_gamma   90.00
#
_symmetry.space_group_name_H-M   'P 1'
#
loop_
_entity.id
_entity.type
_entity.pdbx_description
1 polymer ?
#
loop_
_entity_poly.entity_id
_entity_poly.type
_entity_poly.pdbx_seq_one_letter_code
_entity_poly.pdbx_strand_id
1 'polypeptide(L)' 'DPGVHNWLDPSDMGEGILTLRWAEFPSGMPSADVSAKSRVVPLDRLADALPAETRHVTPSERATQCAERAAGYRRRLRAD' A
#
# COMPACT_ATOMS: atom_id res chain seq x y z
N ASP A 1 5.26 -0.05 12.01
CA ASP A 1 5.76 0.16 10.63
C ASP A 1 7.01 -0.68 10.39
N PRO A 2 7.00 -1.67 9.47
CA PRO A 2 8.16 -2.50 9.13
C PRO A 2 9.12 -1.84 8.12
N GLY A 3 8.89 -0.58 7.74
CA GLY A 3 9.74 0.14 6.79
C GLY A 3 9.51 -0.27 5.33
N VAL A 4 8.50 -1.08 5.00
CA VAL A 4 8.17 -1.43 3.60
C VAL A 4 7.54 -0.21 2.90
N HIS A 5 8.02 0.15 1.72
CA HIS A 5 7.58 1.37 1.02
C HIS A 5 6.05 1.44 0.84
N ASN A 6 5.44 0.34 0.41
CA ASN A 6 3.99 0.22 0.16
C ASN A 6 3.21 -0.34 1.37
N TRP A 7 3.67 -0.07 2.59
CA TRP A 7 2.97 -0.47 3.82
C TRP A 7 1.65 0.29 3.99
N LEU A 8 0.59 -0.43 4.36
CA LEU A 8 -0.67 0.13 4.85
C LEU A 8 -0.70 -0.02 6.37
N ASP A 9 -0.79 1.09 7.09
CA ASP A 9 -0.82 1.09 8.55
C ASP A 9 -2.22 0.69 9.05
N PRO A 10 -2.36 -0.38 9.86
CA PRO A 10 -3.65 -0.78 10.42
C PRO A 10 -4.20 0.21 11.46
N SER A 11 -3.42 1.19 11.94
CA SER A 11 -3.86 2.20 12.92
C SER A 11 -4.52 1.57 14.16
N ASP A 12 -3.87 0.55 14.72
CA ASP A 12 -4.33 -0.27 15.86
C ASP A 12 -5.68 -1.00 15.65
N MET A 13 -6.18 -1.07 14.42
CA MET A 13 -7.37 -1.86 14.09
C MET A 13 -7.03 -3.35 14.02
N GLY A 14 -7.73 -4.16 14.82
CA GLY A 14 -7.59 -5.62 14.82
C GLY A 14 -8.28 -6.31 13.64
N GLU A 15 -9.20 -5.62 12.96
CA GLU A 15 -9.93 -6.13 11.80
C GLU A 15 -10.32 -4.99 10.85
N GLY A 16 -10.60 -5.35 9.59
CA GLY A 16 -10.98 -4.39 8.56
C GLY A 16 -11.19 -5.06 7.20
N ILE A 17 -11.50 -4.25 6.20
CA ILE A 17 -11.71 -4.70 4.82
C ILE A 17 -10.68 -4.03 3.91
N LEU A 18 -9.95 -4.83 3.14
CA LEU A 18 -9.08 -4.35 2.06
C LEU A 18 -9.74 -4.64 0.71
N THR A 19 -10.03 -3.58 -0.04
CA THR A 19 -10.58 -3.70 -1.40
C THR A 19 -9.50 -3.44 -2.42
N LEU A 20 -9.28 -4.39 -3.32
CA LEU A 20 -8.46 -4.20 -4.51
C LEU A 20 -9.35 -3.79 -5.68
N ARG A 21 -8.92 -2.78 -6.43
CA ARG A 21 -9.61 -2.30 -7.62
C ARG A 21 -8.65 -2.30 -8.79
N TRP A 22 -9.06 -2.97 -9.86
CA TRP A 22 -8.47 -2.81 -11.18
C TRP A 22 -9.50 -2.14 -12.08
N ALA A 23 -9.08 -1.11 -12.80
CA ALA A 23 -9.92 -0.29 -13.66
C ALA A 23 -9.09 0.33 -14.78
N GLU A 24 -9.74 0.99 -15.74
CA GLU A 24 -9.10 1.75 -16.82
C GLU A 24 -8.13 0.90 -17.67
N PHE A 25 -8.48 -0.37 -17.92
CA PHE A 25 -7.71 -1.22 -18.81
C PHE A 25 -7.75 -0.68 -20.25
N PRO A 26 -6.61 -0.53 -20.96
CA PRO A 26 -6.59 0.00 -22.32
C PRO A 26 -7.45 -0.78 -23.32
N SER A 27 -7.58 -2.10 -23.15
CA SER A 27 -8.42 -2.99 -23.94
C SER A 27 -9.88 -3.04 -23.47
N GLY A 28 -10.24 -2.29 -22.43
CA GLY A 28 -11.54 -2.33 -21.77
C GLY A 28 -11.76 -3.51 -20.83
N MET A 29 -10.84 -4.48 -20.76
CA MET A 29 -10.95 -5.70 -19.93
C MET A 29 -9.59 -6.08 -19.31
N PRO A 30 -9.58 -6.71 -18.12
CA PRO A 30 -8.35 -7.28 -17.55
C PRO A 30 -7.79 -8.39 -18.45
N SER A 31 -6.47 -8.52 -18.48
CA SER A 31 -5.83 -9.74 -19.00
C SER A 31 -6.06 -10.92 -18.05
N ALA A 32 -5.97 -12.15 -18.58
CA ALA A 32 -6.29 -13.36 -17.83
C ALA A 32 -5.37 -13.63 -16.61
N ASP A 33 -4.21 -12.98 -16.59
CA ASP A 33 -3.20 -13.08 -15.53
C ASP A 33 -3.36 -12.04 -14.42
N VAL A 34 -4.28 -11.06 -14.58
CA VAL A 34 -4.56 -10.07 -13.54
C VAL A 34 -5.17 -10.77 -12.33
N SER A 35 -4.37 -10.86 -11.27
CA SER A 35 -4.77 -11.50 -10.02
C SER A 35 -3.99 -10.90 -8.85
N ALA A 36 -4.53 -11.09 -7.65
CA ALA A 36 -3.80 -10.85 -6.41
C ALA A 36 -3.83 -12.12 -5.57
N LYS A 37 -2.69 -12.43 -4.95
CA LYS A 37 -2.57 -13.50 -3.96
C LYS A 37 -2.18 -12.87 -2.64
N SER A 38 -2.75 -13.38 -1.56
CA SER A 38 -2.42 -12.98 -0.20
C SER A 38 -2.09 -14.20 0.64
N ARG A 39 -1.30 -13.97 1.68
CA ARG A 39 -1.02 -14.94 2.74
C ARG A 39 -0.71 -14.18 4.02
N VAL A 40 -1.00 -14.78 5.16
CA VAL A 40 -0.63 -14.25 6.47
C VAL A 40 0.80 -14.67 6.78
N VAL A 41 1.60 -13.74 7.30
CA VAL A 41 2.97 -14.00 7.76
C VAL A 41 3.21 -13.34 9.11
N PRO A 42 4.07 -13.93 9.96
CA PRO A 42 4.60 -13.23 11.13
C PRO A 42 5.32 -11.93 10.71
N LEU A 43 5.10 -10.84 11.45
CA LEU A 43 5.66 -9.54 11.10
C LEU A 43 7.20 -9.53 11.11
N ASP A 44 7.81 -10.27 12.03
CA ASP A 44 9.27 -10.47 12.14
C ASP A 44 9.85 -11.30 10.98
N ARG A 45 9.03 -12.04 10.24
CA ARG A 45 9.38 -12.81 9.02
C ARG A 45 8.98 -12.11 7.74
N LEU A 46 8.50 -10.87 7.81
CA LEU A 46 8.02 -10.15 6.64
C LEU A 46 9.12 -9.94 5.59
N ALA A 47 10.36 -9.67 6.01
CA ALA A 47 11.48 -9.49 5.08
C ALA A 47 11.75 -10.75 4.23
N ASP A 48 11.73 -11.93 4.85
CA ASP A 48 11.89 -13.23 4.17
C ASP A 48 10.74 -13.54 3.19
N ALA A 49 9.58 -12.94 3.44
CA ALA A 49 8.34 -13.20 2.72
C ALA A 49 8.15 -12.36 1.46
N LEU A 50 8.91 -11.27 1.34
CA LEU A 50 8.79 -10.28 0.27
C LEU A 50 9.88 -10.48 -0.80
N PRO A 51 9.66 -10.00 -2.04
CA PRO A 51 10.69 -10.03 -3.07
C PRO A 51 11.97 -9.29 -2.64
N ALA A 52 13.14 -9.75 -3.09
CA ALA A 52 14.43 -9.17 -2.72
C ALA A 52 14.57 -7.70 -3.16
N GLU A 53 13.89 -7.32 -4.23
CA GLU A 53 13.81 -5.96 -4.78
C GLU A 53 12.85 -5.03 -4.02
N THR A 54 12.22 -5.51 -2.94
CA THR A 54 11.31 -4.71 -2.13
C THR A 54 12.00 -3.45 -1.63
N ARG A 55 11.42 -2.30 -1.97
CA ARG A 55 11.93 -1.02 -1.48
C ARG A 55 11.54 -0.84 -0.01
N HIS A 56 12.54 -0.50 0.79
CA HIS A 56 12.37 -0.06 2.18
C HIS A 56 12.52 1.46 2.31
N VAL A 57 11.98 2.01 3.38
CA VAL A 57 12.04 3.42 3.74
C VAL A 57 12.46 3.59 5.20
N THR A 58 13.26 4.62 5.43
CA THR A 58 13.63 5.10 6.76
C THR A 58 12.44 5.81 7.43
N PRO A 59 12.50 6.04 8.75
CA PRO A 59 11.47 6.81 9.45
C PRO A 59 11.27 8.24 8.90
N SER A 60 12.35 8.91 8.47
CA SER A 60 12.26 10.24 7.86
C SER A 60 11.58 10.19 6.48
N GLU A 61 11.92 9.21 5.64
CA GLU A 61 11.22 9.00 4.37
C GLU A 61 9.75 8.65 4.58
N ARG A 62 9.41 7.86 5.60
CA ARG A 62 8.00 7.60 5.97
C ARG A 62 7.28 8.89 6.33
N ALA A 63 7.87 9.73 7.17
CA ALA A 63 7.27 11.02 7.55
C ALA A 63 7.00 11.89 6.32
N THR A 64 7.94 11.95 5.38
CA THR A 64 7.76 12.65 4.09
C THR A 64 6.60 12.07 3.30
N GLN A 65 6.55 10.75 3.11
CA GLN A 65 5.44 10.10 2.40
C GLN A 65 4.07 10.41 3.04
N CYS A 66 3.98 10.39 4.37
CA CYS A 66 2.76 10.70 5.09
C CYS A 66 2.34 12.16 4.87
N ALA A 67 3.28 13.10 4.92
CA ALA A 67 3.02 14.51 4.66
C ALA A 67 2.52 14.75 3.22
N GLU A 68 3.14 14.11 2.23
CA GLU A 68 2.74 14.19 0.83
C GLU A 68 1.34 13.62 0.59
N ARG A 69 1.04 12.43 1.16
CA ARG A 69 -0.29 11.80 1.08
C ARG A 69 -1.35 12.67 1.74
N ALA A 70 -1.07 13.23 2.92
CA ALA A 70 -1.96 14.16 3.60
C ALA A 70 -2.20 15.44 2.79
N ALA A 71 -1.18 15.98 2.12
CA ALA A 71 -1.34 17.11 1.20
C ALA A 71 -2.22 16.75 0.00
N GLY A 72 -2.00 15.59 -0.62
CA GLY A 72 -2.82 15.10 -1.74
C GLY A 72 -4.28 14.89 -1.37
N TYR A 73 -4.54 14.33 -0.19
CA TYR A 73 -5.89 14.20 0.35
C TYR A 73 -6.55 15.57 0.57
N ARG A 74 -5.87 16.51 1.24
CA ARG A 74 -6.39 17.86 1.50
C ARG A 74 -6.74 18.62 0.23
N ARG A 75 -6.01 18.42 -0.89
CA ARG A 75 -6.36 19.02 -2.18
C ARG A 75 -7.75 18.60 -2.68
N ARG A 76 -8.14 17.35 -2.46
CA ARG A 76 -9.44 16.80 -2.90
C ARG A 76 -10.61 17.25 -2.03
N LEU A 77 -10.34 17.71 -0.81
CA LEU A 77 -11.35 18.18 0.14
C LEU A 77 -11.64 19.67 0.03
N ARG A 78 -10.75 20.44 -0.62
CA ARG A 78 -11.02 21.84 -0.90
C ARG A 78 -12.05 21.86 -2.04
N ALA A 79 -13.26 22.32 -1.73
CA ALA A 79 -14.13 22.85 -2.77
C ALA A 79 -13.46 24.13 -3.30
N ASP A 80 -13.46 24.30 -4.63
CA ASP A 80 -13.11 25.58 -5.24
C ASP A 80 -14.09 26.68 -4.77
#